data_AF-A0A060YI30-F1
#
_entry.id   AF-A0A060YI30-F1
#
_cell.length_a   1.000
_cell.length_b   1.000
_cell.length_c   1.000
_cell.angle_alpha   90.00
_cell.angle_beta   90.00
_cell.angle_gamma   90.00
#
_symmetry.space_group_name_H-M   'P 1'
#
loop_
_entity.id
_entity.type
_entity.pdbx_description
1 polymer ?
#
loop_
_entity_poly.entity_id
_entity_poly.type
_entity_poly.pdbx_seq_one_letter_code
_entity_poly.pdbx_strand_id
1 'polypeptide(L)'
;MNRKFKHEIPQLKQVLEDMNERHSMTAVKDYVSGVYGILSLIKAANSNDSTMVEMKSNMYQLLKDSLEEQISTITSLMTKHYNDLQKLLSEGVAKSEKSCLQIANDKVITPKARKDGRGYHRTLSSLCRNNGFCRSTNGDITDLNKTLAESMYTAINEKFAVIFPNAGTTGESIYEKICNFSIISDNMAKEWENTPMSLYLMFLTTEV
;
A
#
# COMPACT_ATOMS: atom_id res chain seq x y z
N MET A 1 -3.21 19.07 -66.95
CA MET A 1 -3.10 19.13 -65.48
C MET A 1 -3.34 17.71 -64.95
N ASN A 2 -2.31 16.86 -64.90
CA ASN A 2 -2.45 15.45 -64.52
C ASN A 2 -1.85 15.24 -63.12
N ARG A 3 -2.73 15.11 -62.12
CA ARG A 3 -2.34 14.86 -60.72
C ARG A 3 -1.78 13.45 -60.60
N LYS A 4 -0.50 13.36 -60.23
CA LYS A 4 0.18 12.11 -59.83
C LYS A 4 -0.48 11.58 -58.55
N PHE A 5 -1.31 10.55 -58.66
CA PHE A 5 -1.61 9.66 -57.53
C PHE A 5 -0.57 8.55 -57.53
N LYS A 6 0.52 8.76 -56.81
CA LYS A 6 1.60 7.77 -56.69
C LYS A 6 2.23 7.90 -55.29
N HIS A 7 1.99 6.89 -54.44
CA HIS A 7 2.99 6.21 -53.58
C HIS A 7 2.66 5.90 -52.10
N GLU A 8 1.45 6.10 -51.60
CA GLU A 8 1.21 5.87 -50.16
C GLU A 8 1.02 4.38 -49.77
N ILE A 9 0.43 3.55 -50.63
CA ILE A 9 0.15 2.13 -50.30
C ILE A 9 1.40 1.25 -50.17
N PRO A 10 2.40 1.32 -51.08
CA PRO A 10 3.60 0.49 -50.96
C PRO A 10 4.48 0.87 -49.77
N GLN A 11 4.60 2.17 -49.45
CA GLN A 11 5.37 2.64 -48.30
C GLN A 11 4.72 2.23 -46.98
N LEU A 12 3.39 2.33 -46.88
CA LEU A 12 2.64 1.85 -45.73
C LEU A 12 2.80 0.34 -45.52
N LYS A 13 2.76 -0.45 -46.61
CA LYS A 13 2.98 -1.89 -46.56
C LYS A 13 4.37 -2.22 -46.00
N GLN A 14 5.41 -1.55 -46.48
CA GLN A 14 6.78 -1.76 -46.01
C GLN A 14 6.94 -1.40 -44.52
N VAL A 15 6.34 -0.30 -44.06
CA VAL A 15 6.36 0.08 -42.63
C VAL A 15 5.67 -0.96 -41.75
N LEU A 16 4.53 -1.52 -42.21
CA LEU A 16 3.80 -2.57 -41.49
C LEU A 16 4.61 -3.88 -41.45
N GLU A 17 5.27 -4.25 -42.54
CA GLU A 17 6.16 -5.41 -42.61
C GLU A 17 7.34 -5.25 -41.64
N ASP A 18 8.03 -4.11 -41.67
CA ASP A 18 9.15 -3.80 -40.76
C ASP A 18 8.72 -3.74 -39.28
N MET A 19 7.50 -3.27 -38.99
CA MET A 19 6.94 -3.28 -37.64
C MET A 19 6.62 -4.70 -37.17
N ASN A 20 6.01 -5.52 -38.03
CA ASN A 20 5.64 -6.88 -37.72
C ASN A 20 6.87 -7.78 -37.57
N GLU A 21 7.90 -7.59 -38.40
CA GLU A 21 9.18 -8.30 -38.31
C GLU A 21 9.89 -7.96 -37.00
N ARG A 22 9.97 -6.67 -36.63
CA ARG A 22 10.54 -6.25 -35.34
C ARG A 22 9.77 -6.85 -34.15
N HIS A 23 8.45 -6.80 -34.17
CA HIS A 23 7.63 -7.42 -33.12
C HIS A 23 7.86 -8.92 -33.04
N SER A 24 7.91 -9.60 -34.19
CA SER A 24 8.16 -11.04 -34.26
C SER A 24 9.56 -11.39 -33.75
N MET A 25 10.59 -10.62 -34.11
CA MET A 25 11.95 -10.81 -33.64
C MET A 25 12.07 -10.60 -32.13
N THR A 26 11.43 -9.57 -31.58
CA THR A 26 11.40 -9.33 -30.13
C THR A 26 10.69 -10.47 -29.41
N ALA A 27 9.48 -10.86 -29.88
CA ALA A 27 8.74 -11.97 -29.28
C ALA A 27 9.52 -13.30 -29.32
N VAL A 28 10.21 -13.59 -30.44
CA VAL A 28 11.07 -14.77 -30.56
C VAL A 28 12.28 -14.67 -29.62
N LYS A 29 12.92 -13.50 -29.52
CA LYS A 29 14.05 -13.28 -28.61
C LYS A 29 13.63 -13.50 -27.15
N ASP A 30 12.49 -12.94 -26.75
CA ASP A 30 11.98 -13.07 -25.38
C ASP A 30 11.60 -14.53 -25.08
N TYR A 31 10.94 -15.21 -26.03
CA TYR A 31 10.62 -16.63 -25.92
C TYR A 31 11.87 -17.51 -25.82
N VAL A 32 12.85 -17.32 -26.71
CA VAL A 32 14.12 -18.09 -26.69
C VAL A 32 14.88 -17.84 -25.40
N SER A 33 14.92 -16.59 -24.93
CA SER A 33 15.58 -16.23 -23.68
C SER A 33 14.89 -16.88 -22.47
N GLY A 34 13.55 -16.89 -22.45
CA GLY A 34 12.76 -17.58 -21.42
C GLY A 34 12.98 -19.10 -21.43
N VAL A 35 12.90 -19.75 -22.60
CA VAL A 35 13.15 -21.19 -22.75
C VAL A 35 14.58 -21.56 -22.33
N TYR A 36 15.56 -20.74 -22.74
CA TYR A 36 16.95 -20.94 -22.35
C TYR A 36 17.15 -20.79 -20.84
N GLY A 37 16.48 -19.82 -20.21
CA GLY A 37 16.47 -19.64 -18.76
C GLY A 37 15.94 -20.87 -18.04
N ILE A 38 14.76 -21.36 -18.43
CA ILE A 38 14.12 -22.56 -17.85
C ILE A 38 15.01 -23.80 -18.02
N LEU A 39 15.56 -24.02 -19.22
CA LEU A 39 16.43 -25.17 -19.48
C LEU A 39 17.71 -25.11 -18.64
N SER A 40 18.28 -23.92 -18.49
CA SER A 40 19.47 -23.69 -17.66
C SER A 40 19.17 -23.91 -16.18
N LEU A 41 17.98 -23.51 -15.70
CA LEU A 41 17.46 -23.81 -14.36
C LEU A 41 17.30 -25.31 -14.11
N ILE A 42 16.72 -26.05 -15.07
CA ILE A 42 16.58 -27.51 -14.98
C ILE A 42 17.95 -28.18 -14.90
N LYS A 43 18.90 -27.73 -15.73
CA LYS A 43 20.26 -28.27 -15.75
C LYS A 43 21.01 -27.96 -14.44
N ALA A 44 20.85 -26.74 -13.93
CA ALA A 44 21.41 -26.32 -12.65
C ALA A 44 20.79 -27.09 -11.47
N ALA A 45 19.49 -27.36 -11.50
CA ALA A 45 18.78 -28.11 -10.47
C ALA A 45 19.27 -29.56 -10.38
N ASN A 46 19.49 -30.19 -11.53
CA ASN A 46 19.95 -31.58 -11.66
C ASN A 46 21.47 -31.77 -11.50
N SER A 47 22.25 -30.69 -11.33
CA SER A 47 23.68 -30.79 -11.07
C SER A 47 23.92 -31.18 -9.60
N ASN A 48 24.54 -32.35 -9.39
CA ASN A 48 25.04 -32.84 -8.11
C ASN A 48 26.52 -32.47 -7.88
N ASP A 49 27.04 -31.51 -8.63
CA ASP A 49 28.38 -30.95 -8.40
C ASP A 49 28.44 -30.37 -6.98
N SER A 50 29.44 -30.77 -6.19
CA SER A 50 29.57 -30.34 -4.79
C SER A 50 29.67 -28.82 -4.67
N THR A 51 30.29 -28.14 -5.63
CA THR A 51 30.34 -26.68 -5.68
C THR A 51 28.96 -26.06 -5.91
N MET A 52 28.12 -26.70 -6.73
CA MET A 52 26.75 -26.23 -7.00
C MET A 52 25.84 -26.43 -5.79
N VAL A 53 26.02 -27.53 -5.04
CA VAL A 53 25.29 -27.78 -3.79
C VAL A 53 25.62 -26.71 -2.75
N GLU A 54 26.90 -26.38 -2.59
CA GLU A 54 27.35 -25.32 -1.67
C GLU A 54 26.78 -23.96 -2.05
N MET A 55 26.85 -23.58 -3.34
CA MET A 55 26.27 -22.32 -3.83
C MET A 55 24.75 -22.22 -3.57
N LYS A 56 24.00 -23.32 -3.83
CA LYS A 56 22.55 -23.36 -3.54
C LYS A 56 22.27 -23.17 -2.06
N SER A 57 23.05 -23.83 -1.19
CA SER A 57 22.92 -23.71 0.25
C SER A 57 23.20 -22.29 0.73
N ASN A 58 24.27 -21.66 0.23
CA ASN A 58 24.64 -20.29 0.59
C ASN A 58 23.57 -19.28 0.12
N MET A 59 23.12 -19.39 -1.14
CA MET A 59 22.05 -18.53 -1.66
C MET A 59 20.74 -18.72 -0.87
N TYR A 60 20.38 -19.96 -0.52
CA TYR A 60 19.20 -20.24 0.28
C TYR A 60 19.27 -19.55 1.66
N GLN A 61 20.41 -19.66 2.36
CA GLN A 61 20.56 -18.99 3.66
C GLN A 61 20.50 -17.47 3.52
N LEU A 62 21.18 -16.89 2.53
CA LEU A 62 21.12 -15.44 2.28
C LEU A 62 19.70 -14.94 2.00
N LEU A 63 18.93 -15.66 1.18
CA LEU A 63 17.53 -15.33 0.90
C LEU A 63 16.66 -15.46 2.15
N LYS A 64 16.89 -16.50 2.95
CA LYS A 64 16.17 -16.73 4.20
C LYS A 64 16.44 -15.63 5.22
N ASP A 65 17.71 -15.29 5.44
CA ASP A 65 18.13 -14.23 6.36
C ASP A 65 17.55 -12.88 5.91
N SER A 66 17.59 -12.59 4.61
CA SER A 66 17.00 -11.37 4.06
C SER A 66 15.48 -11.33 4.26
N LEU A 67 14.77 -12.44 4.03
CA LEU A 67 13.35 -12.54 4.29
C LEU A 67 13.02 -12.29 5.77
N GLU A 68 13.76 -12.91 6.69
CA GLU A 68 13.59 -12.72 8.13
C GLU A 68 13.84 -11.26 8.54
N GLU A 69 14.88 -10.62 8.00
CA GLU A 69 15.18 -9.20 8.25
C GLU A 69 14.07 -8.27 7.75
N GLN A 70 13.58 -8.49 6.52
CA GLN A 70 12.50 -7.66 5.96
C GLN A 70 11.19 -7.83 6.74
N ILE A 71 10.82 -9.06 7.11
CA ILE A 71 9.65 -9.35 7.95
C ILE A 71 9.81 -8.69 9.32
N SER A 72 10.97 -8.81 9.95
CA SER A 72 11.28 -8.18 11.24
C SER A 72 11.14 -6.66 11.17
N THR A 73 11.65 -6.05 10.11
CA THR A 73 11.56 -4.60 9.89
C THR A 73 10.10 -4.13 9.75
N ILE A 74 9.30 -4.83 8.94
CA ILE A 74 7.86 -4.52 8.76
C ILE A 74 7.11 -4.72 10.09
N THR A 75 7.39 -5.82 10.79
CA THR A 75 6.76 -6.14 12.08
C THR A 75 7.07 -5.09 13.14
N SER A 76 8.33 -4.65 13.22
CA SER A 76 8.78 -3.60 14.13
C SER A 76 8.08 -2.26 13.84
N LEU A 77 7.99 -1.88 12.56
CA LEU A 77 7.26 -0.68 12.13
C LEU A 77 5.77 -0.75 12.51
N MET A 78 5.11 -1.87 12.22
CA MET A 78 3.69 -2.06 12.57
C MET A 78 3.47 -2.02 14.09
N THR A 79 4.36 -2.65 14.86
CA THR A 79 4.30 -2.65 16.33
C THR A 79 4.47 -1.25 16.90
N LYS A 80 5.43 -0.47 16.37
CA LYS A 80 5.62 0.94 16.73
C LYS A 80 4.35 1.75 16.49
N HIS A 81 3.77 1.64 15.29
CA HIS A 81 2.55 2.36 14.92
C HIS A 81 1.34 1.96 15.76
N TYR A 82 1.20 0.67 16.04
CA TYR A 82 0.16 0.18 16.95
C TYR A 82 0.28 0.82 18.34
N ASN A 83 1.49 0.83 18.91
CA ASN A 83 1.73 1.43 20.23
C ASN A 83 1.49 2.95 20.23
N ASP A 84 1.94 3.65 19.19
CA ASP A 84 1.71 5.10 19.03
C ASP A 84 0.21 5.41 18.97
N LEU A 85 -0.55 4.68 18.15
CA LEU A 85 -2.01 4.85 18.03
C LEU A 85 -2.73 4.49 19.32
N GLN A 86 -2.34 3.41 19.99
CA GLN A 86 -2.94 3.00 21.27
C GLN A 86 -2.76 4.09 22.34
N LYS A 87 -1.57 4.68 22.42
CA LYS A 87 -1.27 5.77 23.34
C LYS A 87 -2.12 7.01 23.03
N LEU A 88 -2.09 7.48 21.78
CA LEU A 88 -2.85 8.66 21.34
C LEU A 88 -4.35 8.48 21.55
N LEU A 89 -4.88 7.29 21.27
CA LEU A 89 -6.29 6.97 21.49
C LEU A 89 -6.64 7.01 22.98
N SER A 90 -5.79 6.46 23.84
CA SER A 90 -5.98 6.49 25.29
C SER A 90 -5.99 7.92 25.85
N GLU A 91 -5.09 8.78 25.37
CA GLU A 91 -5.06 10.21 25.71
C GLU A 91 -6.32 10.93 25.21
N GLY A 92 -6.77 10.62 23.98
CA GLY A 92 -8.00 11.13 23.39
C GLY A 92 -9.26 10.73 24.16
N VAL A 93 -9.31 9.50 24.68
CA VAL A 93 -10.37 8.98 25.56
C VAL A 93 -10.38 9.74 26.89
N ALA A 94 -9.23 9.82 27.57
CA ALA A 94 -9.14 10.54 28.85
C ALA A 94 -9.55 12.02 28.71
N LYS A 95 -9.18 12.66 27.59
CA LYS A 95 -9.62 14.02 27.27
C LYS A 95 -11.13 14.09 27.01
N SER A 96 -11.69 13.12 26.29
CA SER A 96 -13.15 13.03 26.04
C SER A 96 -13.90 12.94 27.37
N GLU A 97 -13.53 11.99 28.22
CA GLU A 97 -14.16 11.76 29.52
C GLU A 97 -14.12 13.00 30.40
N LYS A 98 -12.96 13.68 30.48
CA LYS A 98 -12.81 14.90 31.27
C LYS A 98 -13.68 16.06 30.76
N SER A 99 -13.92 16.13 29.45
CA SER A 99 -14.64 17.24 28.81
C SER A 99 -16.08 16.90 28.40
N CYS A 100 -16.53 15.66 28.62
CA CYS A 100 -17.78 15.14 28.05
C CYS A 100 -19.01 15.96 28.44
N LEU A 101 -19.15 16.32 29.72
CA LEU A 101 -20.27 17.12 30.21
C LEU A 101 -20.26 18.53 29.61
N GLN A 102 -19.08 19.15 29.53
CA GLN A 102 -18.95 20.47 28.95
C GLN A 102 -19.28 20.45 27.45
N ILE A 103 -18.72 19.51 26.70
CA ILE A 103 -18.95 19.35 25.26
C ILE A 103 -20.42 19.04 24.98
N ALA A 104 -21.03 18.12 25.74
CA ALA A 104 -22.45 17.81 25.60
C ALA A 104 -23.30 19.06 25.88
N ASN A 105 -23.01 19.79 26.96
CA ASN A 105 -23.70 21.03 27.33
C ASN A 105 -23.59 22.10 26.24
N ASP A 106 -22.37 22.39 25.77
CA ASP A 106 -22.10 23.50 24.86
C ASP A 106 -22.54 23.22 23.42
N LYS A 107 -22.35 21.99 22.94
CA LYS A 107 -22.55 21.64 21.52
C LYS A 107 -23.91 20.99 21.23
N VAL A 108 -24.49 20.29 22.19
CA VAL A 108 -25.68 19.44 21.97
C VAL A 108 -26.88 19.88 22.79
N ILE A 109 -26.65 20.21 24.05
CA ILE A 109 -27.69 20.38 25.06
C ILE A 109 -28.22 21.82 25.12
N THR A 110 -27.33 22.80 25.14
CA THR A 110 -27.74 24.21 25.18
C THR A 110 -26.95 25.01 24.13
N PRO A 111 -27.18 24.77 22.82
CA PRO A 111 -26.49 25.54 21.81
C PRO A 111 -26.80 27.03 22.01
N LYS A 112 -25.76 27.84 22.22
CA LYS A 112 -25.85 29.28 22.57
C LYS A 112 -26.74 30.11 21.62
N ALA A 113 -27.09 29.57 20.45
CA ALA A 113 -27.97 30.18 19.46
C ALA A 113 -29.47 30.21 19.85
N ARG A 114 -29.94 29.40 20.81
CA ARG A 114 -31.36 29.39 21.22
C ARG A 114 -31.59 30.23 22.48
N LYS A 115 -32.07 31.47 22.29
CA LYS A 115 -32.34 32.46 23.35
C LYS A 115 -33.31 32.01 24.46
N ASP A 116 -34.13 30.99 24.21
CA ASP A 116 -35.30 30.70 25.05
C ASP A 116 -35.30 29.27 25.65
N GLY A 117 -34.30 28.43 25.35
CA GLY A 117 -34.26 27.02 25.80
C GLY A 117 -35.41 26.12 25.30
N ARG A 118 -36.36 26.66 24.52
CA ARG A 118 -37.54 25.93 24.02
C ARG A 118 -37.13 24.85 23.01
N GLY A 119 -37.71 23.66 23.17
CA GLY A 119 -37.51 22.51 22.28
C GLY A 119 -36.32 21.61 22.59
N TYR A 120 -35.46 21.97 23.57
CA TYR A 120 -34.31 21.16 23.95
C TYR A 120 -34.69 19.76 24.48
N HIS A 121 -35.75 19.66 25.30
CA HIS A 121 -36.23 18.36 25.81
C HIS A 121 -36.59 17.38 24.68
N ARG A 122 -37.03 17.87 23.51
CA ARG A 122 -37.33 17.04 22.34
C ARG A 122 -36.06 16.51 21.71
N THR A 123 -35.03 17.35 21.60
CA THR A 123 -33.69 16.94 21.15
C THR A 123 -33.10 15.89 22.08
N LEU A 124 -33.12 16.11 23.39
CA LEU A 124 -32.71 15.09 24.38
C LEU A 124 -33.48 13.78 24.21
N SER A 125 -34.81 13.86 24.16
CA SER A 125 -35.66 12.68 24.04
C SER A 125 -35.34 11.90 22.77
N SER A 126 -35.09 12.59 21.66
CA SER A 126 -34.63 11.98 20.41
C SER A 126 -33.25 11.33 20.55
N LEU A 127 -32.27 12.03 21.13
CA LEU A 127 -30.92 11.49 21.34
C LEU A 127 -30.98 10.22 22.21
N CYS A 128 -31.74 10.22 23.30
CA CYS A 128 -31.91 9.04 24.15
C CYS A 128 -32.59 7.88 23.42
N ARG A 129 -33.59 8.15 22.58
CA ARG A 129 -34.32 7.11 21.82
C ARG A 129 -33.51 6.52 20.65
N ASN A 130 -32.61 7.31 20.08
CA ASN A 130 -31.89 6.98 18.85
C ASN A 130 -30.37 6.86 19.09
N ASN A 131 -29.94 6.42 20.27
CA ASN A 131 -28.53 6.15 20.61
C ASN A 131 -27.57 7.31 20.31
N GLY A 132 -27.93 8.52 20.72
CA GLY A 132 -27.10 9.72 20.54
C GLY A 132 -27.28 10.43 19.19
N PHE A 133 -28.26 10.03 18.38
CA PHE A 133 -28.54 10.64 17.08
C PHE A 133 -29.85 11.43 17.06
N CYS A 134 -29.84 12.62 16.49
CA CYS A 134 -31.05 13.43 16.30
C CYS A 134 -31.00 14.16 14.96
N ARG A 135 -32.09 14.08 14.20
CA ARG A 135 -32.27 14.85 12.97
C ARG A 135 -33.36 15.88 13.16
N SER A 136 -33.07 17.14 12.89
CA SER A 136 -34.05 18.23 12.94
C SER A 136 -34.99 18.14 11.74
N THR A 137 -36.16 18.77 11.84
CA THR A 137 -37.12 18.89 10.72
C THR A 137 -36.52 19.64 9.52
N ASN A 138 -35.52 20.49 9.75
CA ASN A 138 -34.81 21.23 8.71
C ASN A 138 -33.65 20.42 8.09
N GLY A 139 -33.42 19.19 8.58
CA GLY A 139 -32.37 18.30 8.08
C GLY A 139 -31.05 18.34 8.85
N ASP A 140 -30.91 19.21 9.86
CA ASP A 140 -29.69 19.30 10.68
C ASP A 140 -29.48 18.00 11.45
N ILE A 141 -28.23 17.55 11.51
CA ILE A 141 -27.86 16.32 12.22
C ILE A 141 -27.08 16.69 13.48
N THR A 142 -27.56 16.18 14.61
CA THR A 142 -26.85 16.20 15.88
C THR A 142 -26.46 14.78 16.22
N ASP A 143 -25.16 14.52 16.25
CA ASP A 143 -24.58 13.24 16.63
C ASP A 143 -23.72 13.43 17.88
N LEU A 144 -24.30 13.07 19.03
CA LEU A 144 -23.65 13.16 20.32
C LEU A 144 -22.43 12.23 20.39
N ASN A 145 -22.50 11.04 19.80
CA ASN A 145 -21.40 10.07 19.84
C ASN A 145 -20.19 10.60 19.07
N LYS A 146 -20.42 11.11 17.86
CA LYS A 146 -19.38 11.76 17.06
C LYS A 146 -18.77 12.96 17.78
N THR A 147 -19.63 13.76 18.43
CA THR A 147 -19.19 14.94 19.17
C THR A 147 -18.31 14.56 20.37
N LEU A 148 -18.68 13.52 21.12
CA LEU A 148 -17.88 13.02 22.24
C LEU A 148 -16.58 12.34 21.76
N ALA A 149 -16.61 11.67 20.62
CA ALA A 149 -15.44 11.03 20.02
C ALA A 149 -14.48 12.00 19.32
N GLU A 150 -14.82 13.29 19.20
CA GLU A 150 -14.03 14.29 18.47
C GLU A 150 -12.59 14.40 19.00
N SER A 151 -12.39 14.30 20.32
CA SER A 151 -11.05 14.31 20.92
C SER A 151 -10.23 13.08 20.55
N MET A 152 -10.87 11.91 20.37
CA MET A 152 -10.21 10.69 19.92
C MET A 152 -9.76 10.84 18.47
N TYR A 153 -10.64 11.30 17.57
CA TYR A 153 -10.29 11.56 16.18
C TYR A 153 -9.16 12.58 16.07
N THR A 154 -9.25 13.69 16.80
CA THR A 154 -8.21 14.72 16.79
C THR A 154 -6.86 14.16 17.25
N ALA A 155 -6.86 13.27 18.25
CA ALA A 155 -5.63 12.68 18.75
C ALA A 155 -4.95 11.73 17.76
N ILE A 156 -5.72 10.98 16.96
CA ILE A 156 -5.15 9.95 16.07
C ILE A 156 -4.98 10.39 14.62
N ASN A 157 -5.78 11.34 14.12
CA ASN A 157 -5.89 11.62 12.68
C ASN A 157 -4.55 12.00 12.03
N GLU A 158 -3.73 12.80 12.71
CA GLU A 158 -2.42 13.20 12.19
C GLU A 158 -1.50 11.98 12.01
N LYS A 159 -1.40 11.13 13.06
CA LYS A 159 -0.60 9.90 12.99
C LYS A 159 -1.18 8.91 11.98
N PHE A 160 -2.50 8.79 11.91
CA PHE A 160 -3.17 7.92 10.96
C PHE A 160 -2.88 8.32 9.51
N ALA A 161 -2.89 9.62 9.20
CA ALA A 161 -2.56 10.13 7.87
C ALA A 161 -1.09 9.89 7.47
N VAL A 162 -0.19 9.82 8.46
CA VAL A 162 1.22 9.48 8.23
C VAL A 162 1.39 7.98 7.92
N ILE A 163 0.67 7.11 8.63
CA ILE A 163 0.71 5.65 8.44
C ILE A 163 0.02 5.25 7.13
N PHE A 164 -1.12 5.88 6.84
CA PHE A 164 -1.98 5.61 5.69
C PHE A 164 -2.19 6.89 4.87
N PRO A 165 -1.16 7.37 4.17
CA PRO A 165 -1.25 8.59 3.37
C PRO A 165 -2.15 8.38 2.15
N ASN A 166 -2.95 9.40 1.81
CA ASN A 166 -3.78 9.40 0.59
C ASN A 166 -2.95 9.68 -0.68
N ALA A 167 -1.80 10.34 -0.54
CA ALA A 167 -0.85 10.63 -1.62
C ALA A 167 0.54 10.94 -1.03
N GLY A 168 1.59 10.64 -1.81
CA GLY A 168 2.98 10.91 -1.44
C GLY A 168 3.60 9.82 -0.54
N THR A 169 4.89 9.97 -0.28
CA THR A 169 5.65 9.12 0.66
C THR A 169 5.84 9.87 1.98
N THR A 170 5.70 9.14 3.08
CA THR A 170 5.87 9.69 4.43
C THR A 170 7.07 9.08 5.13
N GLY A 171 7.69 8.04 4.55
CA GLY A 171 8.76 7.25 5.18
C GLY A 171 8.28 6.37 6.35
N GLU A 172 7.08 6.63 6.87
CA GLU A 172 6.43 5.88 7.93
C GLU A 172 5.25 5.05 7.41
N SER A 173 4.92 5.15 6.12
CA SER A 173 3.80 4.41 5.54
C SER A 173 4.07 2.90 5.54
N ILE A 174 3.11 2.14 6.03
CA ILE A 174 3.14 0.66 5.95
C ILE A 174 3.08 0.23 4.48
N TYR A 175 2.26 0.90 3.67
CA TYR A 175 2.13 0.61 2.24
C TYR A 175 3.45 0.81 1.51
N GLU A 176 4.13 1.95 1.73
CA GLU A 176 5.45 2.22 1.15
C GLU A 176 6.45 1.13 1.51
N LYS A 177 6.45 0.68 2.77
CA LYS A 177 7.36 -0.38 3.22
C LYS A 177 7.07 -1.74 2.57
N ILE A 178 5.79 -2.06 2.35
CA ILE A 178 5.37 -3.27 1.64
C ILE A 178 5.71 -3.18 0.14
N CYS A 179 5.48 -2.04 -0.51
CA CYS A 179 5.84 -1.85 -1.92
C CYS A 179 7.35 -1.95 -2.17
N ASN A 180 8.16 -1.51 -1.21
CA ASN A 180 9.62 -1.60 -1.28
C ASN A 180 10.16 -2.93 -0.73
N PHE A 181 9.30 -3.89 -0.38
CA PHE A 181 9.72 -5.18 0.11
C PHE A 181 10.43 -5.95 -1.02
N SER A 182 11.67 -6.36 -0.76
CA SER A 182 12.42 -7.27 -1.62
C SER A 182 13.33 -8.13 -0.76
N ILE A 183 13.36 -9.43 -1.05
CA ILE A 183 14.29 -10.39 -0.46
C ILE A 183 15.62 -10.45 -1.23
N ILE A 184 15.66 -9.88 -2.44
CA ILE A 184 16.87 -9.80 -3.26
C ILE A 184 17.35 -8.35 -3.23
N SER A 185 18.50 -8.13 -2.61
CA SER A 185 19.16 -6.82 -2.61
C SER A 185 20.02 -6.63 -3.86
N ASP A 186 20.24 -5.37 -4.25
CA ASP A 186 21.13 -5.04 -5.38
C ASP A 186 22.54 -5.60 -5.21
N ASN A 187 23.03 -5.65 -3.97
CA ASN A 187 24.33 -6.22 -3.64
C ASN A 187 24.35 -7.74 -3.87
N MET A 188 23.29 -8.44 -3.44
CA MET A 188 23.13 -9.87 -3.71
C MET A 188 23.07 -10.13 -5.21
N ALA A 189 22.26 -9.36 -5.96
CA ALA A 189 22.17 -9.51 -7.41
C ALA A 189 23.53 -9.37 -8.10
N LYS A 190 24.36 -8.41 -7.69
CA LYS A 190 25.71 -8.20 -8.22
C LYS A 190 26.69 -9.31 -7.85
N GLU A 191 26.63 -9.80 -6.61
CA GLU A 191 27.50 -10.88 -6.14
C GLU A 191 27.34 -12.15 -6.99
N TRP A 192 26.10 -12.45 -7.39
CA TRP A 192 25.76 -13.67 -8.11
C TRP A 192 25.63 -13.50 -9.62
N GLU A 193 25.79 -12.28 -10.16
CA GLU A 193 25.56 -11.92 -11.58
C GLU A 193 26.33 -12.82 -12.56
N ASN A 194 27.58 -13.15 -12.23
CA ASN A 194 28.45 -13.98 -13.07
C ASN A 194 28.47 -15.47 -12.69
N THR A 195 27.48 -15.91 -11.91
CA THR A 195 27.38 -17.30 -11.43
C THR A 195 26.14 -17.99 -12.01
N PRO A 196 26.07 -19.34 -11.97
CA PRO A 196 24.83 -20.06 -12.29
C PRO A 196 23.63 -19.67 -11.42
N MET A 197 23.84 -19.05 -10.25
CA MET A 197 22.77 -18.59 -9.36
C MET A 197 22.01 -17.37 -9.90
N SER A 198 22.62 -16.60 -10.81
CA SER A 198 21.95 -15.47 -11.49
C SER A 198 20.62 -15.88 -12.12
N LEU A 199 20.53 -17.10 -12.67
CA LEU A 199 19.33 -17.64 -13.29
C LEU A 199 18.21 -17.91 -12.27
N TYR A 200 18.57 -18.35 -11.06
CA TYR A 200 17.60 -18.55 -9.98
C TYR A 200 17.07 -17.21 -9.46
N LEU A 201 17.94 -16.21 -9.27
CA LEU A 201 17.53 -14.88 -8.86
C LEU A 201 16.66 -14.20 -9.93
N MET A 202 17.01 -14.35 -11.21
CA MET A 202 16.19 -13.85 -12.32
C MET A 202 14.79 -14.47 -12.31
N PHE A 203 14.69 -15.79 -12.13
CA PHE A 203 13.39 -16.45 -12.02
C PHE A 203 12.55 -15.92 -10.84
N LEU A 204 13.16 -15.78 -9.66
CA LEU A 204 12.48 -15.25 -8.47
C LEU A 204 12.03 -13.79 -8.63
N THR A 205 12.70 -12.99 -9.46
CA THR A 205 12.33 -11.60 -9.72
C THR A 205 11.28 -11.44 -10.82
N THR A 206 11.14 -12.41 -11.74
CA THR A 206 10.18 -12.36 -12.85
C THR A 206 8.81 -12.96 -12.54
N GLU A 207 8.69 -13.77 -11.49
CA GLU A 207 7.43 -14.44 -11.10
C GLU A 207 6.60 -13.65 -10.05
N VAL A 208 6.98 -12.40 -9.75
CA VAL A 208 6.30 -11.49 -8.80
C VAL A 208 5.44 -10.46 -9.53
#